data_AF-A0A800CB12-F1
#
_entry.id   AF-A0A800CB12-F1
#
_cell.length_a   1.000
_cell.length_b   1.000
_cell.length_c   1.000
_cell.angle_alpha   90.00
_cell.angle_beta   90.00
_cell.angle_gamma   90.00
#
_symmetry.space_group_name_H-M   'P 1'
#
loop_
_entity.id
_entity.type
_entity.pdbx_description
1 polymer ?
#
loop_
_entity_poly.entity_id
_entity_poly.type
_entity_poly.pdbx_seq_one_letter_code
_entity_poly.pdbx_strand_id
1 'polypeptide(L)'
;MTPSDLLKKALNGERLTPEEGLKLYTEGDPEAIMEAAHQVRLQKTEPGLVTYLVDRNINYTNVCTTDCQFCSFYRLPGHPEAYVITRRELGEKIEELLAWGGTRILMQGGHNPDLPIAWYEDLLRWLKATYPEIKCDCFSPSEIEN
;
A
#
# COMPACT_ATOMS: atom_id res chain seq x y z
N MET A 1 32.36 0.20 -12.51
CA MET A 1 31.40 0.27 -13.62
C MET A 1 30.86 1.69 -13.70
N THR A 2 30.74 2.25 -14.89
CA THR A 2 30.09 3.55 -15.13
C THR A 2 28.56 3.39 -15.01
N PRO A 3 27.79 4.49 -14.83
CA PRO A 3 26.32 4.41 -14.91
C PRO A 3 25.82 3.71 -16.17
N SER A 4 26.44 3.96 -17.34
CA SER A 4 26.09 3.28 -18.60
C SER A 4 26.29 1.76 -18.54
N ASP A 5 27.37 1.29 -17.90
CA ASP A 5 27.61 -0.16 -17.72
C ASP A 5 26.55 -0.80 -16.81
N LEU A 6 26.11 -0.09 -15.77
CA LEU A 6 25.06 -0.56 -14.88
C LEU A 6 23.70 -0.66 -15.58
N LEU A 7 23.37 0.28 -16.46
CA LEU A 7 22.16 0.20 -17.28
C LEU A 7 22.19 -1.01 -18.22
N LYS A 8 23.33 -1.29 -18.86
CA LYS A 8 23.50 -2.50 -19.69
C LYS A 8 23.32 -3.78 -18.88
N LYS A 9 23.92 -3.84 -17.68
CA LYS A 9 23.73 -4.95 -16.74
C LYS A 9 22.24 -5.17 -16.43
N ALA A 10 21.50 -4.11 -16.12
CA ALA A 10 20.06 -4.19 -15.86
C ALA A 10 19.26 -4.66 -17.09
N LEU A 11 19.58 -4.15 -18.29
CA LEU A 11 18.96 -4.53 -19.57
C LEU A 11 19.21 -6.00 -19.95
N ASN A 12 20.31 -6.58 -19.47
CA ASN A 12 20.62 -8.01 -19.61
C ASN A 12 19.90 -8.89 -18.58
N GLY A 13 19.03 -8.31 -17.74
CA GLY A 13 18.28 -9.02 -16.70
C GLY A 13 19.08 -9.32 -15.44
N GLU A 14 20.31 -8.81 -15.33
CA GLU A 14 21.15 -9.02 -14.15
C GLU A 14 20.73 -8.10 -12.99
N ARG A 15 20.81 -8.61 -11.76
CA ARG A 15 20.45 -7.86 -10.56
C ARG A 15 21.52 -6.83 -10.22
N LEU A 16 21.10 -5.58 -10.03
CA LEU A 16 21.94 -4.53 -9.46
C LEU A 16 22.10 -4.72 -7.94
N THR A 17 23.30 -4.44 -7.42
CA THR A 17 23.54 -4.38 -5.97
C THR A 17 23.07 -3.04 -5.40
N PRO A 18 22.90 -2.90 -4.07
CA PRO A 18 22.57 -1.61 -3.45
C PRO A 18 23.56 -0.49 -3.80
N GLU A 19 24.87 -0.78 -3.85
CA GLU A 19 25.92 0.18 -4.18
C GLU A 19 25.82 0.64 -5.63
N GLU A 20 25.50 -0.27 -6.55
CA GLU A 20 25.25 0.05 -7.96
C GLU A 20 23.98 0.89 -8.13
N GLY A 21 22.91 0.58 -7.37
CA GLY A 21 21.69 1.37 -7.33
C GLY A 21 21.94 2.80 -6.83
N LEU A 22 22.72 2.95 -5.75
CA LEU A 22 23.12 4.26 -5.23
C LEU A 22 23.89 5.06 -6.28
N LYS A 23 24.82 4.43 -6.99
CA LYS A 23 25.59 5.08 -8.06
C LYS A 23 24.70 5.59 -9.18
N LEU A 24 23.71 4.80 -9.63
CA LEU A 24 22.71 5.28 -10.60
C LEU A 24 21.90 6.46 -10.07
N TYR A 25 21.52 6.42 -8.79
CA TYR A 25 20.74 7.49 -8.16
C TYR A 25 21.50 8.82 -8.09
N THR A 26 22.81 8.78 -7.78
CA THR A 26 23.61 9.99 -7.56
C THR A 26 24.32 10.50 -8.81
N GLU A 27 24.67 9.61 -9.75
CA GLU A 27 25.51 9.94 -10.92
C GLU A 27 24.85 9.62 -12.27
N GLY A 28 23.72 8.92 -12.28
CA GLY A 28 23.08 8.48 -13.52
C GLY A 28 22.33 9.61 -14.23
N ASP A 29 22.36 9.57 -15.55
CA ASP A 29 21.51 10.42 -16.39
C ASP A 29 20.04 9.96 -16.27
N PRO A 30 19.12 10.82 -15.79
CA PRO A 30 17.71 10.46 -15.62
C PRO A 30 17.05 9.96 -16.90
N GLU A 31 17.37 10.54 -18.05
CA GLU A 31 16.77 10.13 -19.34
C GLU A 31 17.20 8.72 -19.72
N ALA A 32 18.50 8.42 -19.62
CA ALA A 32 19.01 7.06 -19.82
C ALA A 32 18.41 6.04 -18.84
N ILE A 33 18.20 6.42 -17.57
CA ILE A 33 17.57 5.55 -16.56
C ILE A 33 16.11 5.27 -16.93
N MET A 34 15.34 6.29 -17.31
CA MET A 34 13.94 6.14 -17.70
C MET A 34 13.79 5.22 -18.90
N GLU A 35 14.64 5.38 -19.92
CA GLU A 35 14.66 4.53 -21.10
C GLU A 35 14.99 3.08 -20.73
N ALA A 36 16.07 2.85 -19.97
CA ALA A 36 16.45 1.51 -19.54
C ALA A 36 15.35 0.84 -18.70
N ALA A 37 14.70 1.58 -17.79
CA ALA A 37 13.58 1.10 -16.99
C ALA A 37 12.36 0.74 -17.86
N HIS A 38 12.06 1.53 -18.89
CA HIS A 38 11.00 1.23 -19.84
C HIS A 38 11.28 -0.06 -20.62
N GLN A 39 12.51 -0.24 -21.10
CA GLN A 39 12.92 -1.46 -21.80
C GLN A 39 12.85 -2.69 -20.89
N VAL A 40 13.33 -2.59 -19.64
CA VAL A 40 13.20 -3.69 -18.66
C VAL A 40 11.72 -4.02 -18.39
N ARG A 41 10.85 -3.01 -18.29
CA ARG A 41 9.40 -3.23 -18.17
C ARG A 41 8.85 -3.98 -19.38
N LEU A 42 9.21 -3.58 -20.60
CA LEU A 42 8.80 -4.28 -21.84
C LEU A 42 9.28 -5.72 -21.90
N GLN A 43 10.46 -6.04 -21.35
CA GLN A 43 10.98 -7.41 -21.30
C GLN A 43 10.25 -8.29 -20.26
N LYS A 44 9.80 -7.69 -19.15
CA LYS A 44 9.22 -8.41 -18.00
C LYS A 44 7.70 -8.51 -18.02
N THR A 45 7.04 -7.70 -18.84
CA THR A 45 5.57 -7.59 -18.90
C THR A 45 5.11 -7.66 -20.34
N GLU A 46 3.83 -7.92 -20.57
CA GLU A 46 3.27 -7.88 -21.92
C GLU A 46 3.32 -6.45 -22.48
N PRO A 47 4.06 -6.21 -23.58
CA PRO A 47 4.17 -4.89 -24.20
C PRO A 47 2.81 -4.36 -24.69
N GLY A 48 2.21 -3.46 -23.91
CA GLY A 48 0.93 -2.81 -24.24
C GLY A 48 -0.20 -3.12 -23.27
N LEU A 49 -0.02 -4.12 -22.39
CA LEU A 49 -0.96 -4.38 -21.31
C LEU A 49 -0.67 -3.48 -20.11
N VAL A 50 -1.63 -2.65 -19.74
CA VAL A 50 -1.62 -1.89 -18.49
C VAL A 50 -2.78 -2.38 -17.64
N THR A 51 -2.48 -2.80 -16.41
CA THR A 51 -3.50 -3.28 -15.47
C THR A 51 -3.82 -2.19 -14.46
N TYR A 52 -5.05 -2.21 -13.95
CA TYR A 52 -5.51 -1.35 -12.87
C TYR A 52 -6.45 -2.12 -11.97
N LEU A 53 -6.65 -1.60 -10.76
CA LEU A 53 -7.62 -2.13 -9.80
C LEU A 53 -8.54 -0.98 -9.42
N VAL A 54 -9.84 -1.27 -9.32
CA VAL A 54 -10.80 -0.36 -8.70
C VAL A 54 -10.90 -0.78 -7.24
N ASP A 55 -10.25 0.01 -6.38
CA ASP A 55 -10.17 -0.24 -4.95
C ASP A 55 -10.64 0.96 -4.13
N ARG A 56 -10.87 0.72 -2.83
CA ARG A 56 -11.14 1.79 -1.86
C ARG A 56 -10.18 1.71 -0.70
N ASN A 57 -9.52 2.82 -0.41
CA ASN A 57 -8.82 3.01 0.85
C ASN A 57 -9.84 3.29 1.97
N ILE A 58 -9.80 2.50 3.04
CA ILE A 58 -10.67 2.68 4.20
C ILE A 58 -9.82 2.73 5.45
N ASN A 59 -9.93 3.82 6.20
CA ASN A 59 -9.30 3.91 7.51
C ASN A 59 -10.27 3.54 8.61
N TYR A 60 -9.95 2.48 9.36
CA TYR A 60 -10.83 1.98 10.43
C TYR A 60 -10.71 2.80 11.72
N THR A 61 -9.57 3.45 11.93
CA THR A 61 -9.31 4.38 13.03
C THR A 61 -8.25 5.38 12.61
N ASN A 62 -8.31 6.60 13.12
CA ASN A 62 -7.19 7.55 13.09
C ASN A 62 -6.43 7.64 14.42
N VAL A 63 -6.86 6.93 15.47
CA VAL A 63 -6.18 6.88 16.76
C VAL A 63 -4.83 6.19 16.62
N CYS A 64 -3.75 6.86 17.01
CA CYS A 64 -2.39 6.34 16.86
C CYS A 64 -1.46 6.83 17.98
N THR A 65 -0.53 5.98 18.40
CA THR A 65 0.49 6.28 19.43
C THR A 65 1.89 6.58 18.87
N THR A 66 2.13 6.40 17.56
CA THR A 66 3.49 6.47 16.97
C THR A 66 3.98 7.89 16.66
N ASP A 67 3.08 8.87 16.53
CA ASP A 67 3.42 10.29 16.30
C ASP A 67 4.45 10.51 15.15
N CYS A 68 4.17 9.90 14.00
CA CYS A 68 5.01 10.07 12.81
C CYS A 68 5.01 11.54 12.35
N GLN A 69 6.20 12.16 12.28
CA GLN A 69 6.37 13.59 11.96
C GLN A 69 5.81 14.01 10.58
N PHE A 70 5.62 13.06 9.67
CA PHE A 70 5.07 13.29 8.33
C PHE A 70 3.57 12.96 8.21
N CYS A 71 2.95 12.44 9.26
CA CYS A 71 1.56 11.97 9.21
C CYS A 71 0.59 13.07 9.68
N SER A 72 -0.25 13.55 8.77
CA SER A 72 -1.35 14.49 9.09
C SER A 72 -2.66 13.81 9.51
N PHE A 73 -2.74 12.49 9.30
CA PHE A 73 -3.95 11.70 9.52
C PHE A 73 -4.17 11.36 11.00
N TYR A 74 -3.09 11.08 11.73
CA TYR A 74 -3.21 10.50 13.07
C TYR A 74 -3.80 11.48 14.08
N ARG A 75 -4.43 10.91 15.12
CA ARG A 75 -4.85 11.61 16.32
C ARG A 75 -4.40 10.83 17.55
N LEU A 76 -3.97 11.56 18.59
CA LEU A 76 -3.64 10.93 19.87
C LEU A 76 -4.91 10.37 20.53
N PRO A 77 -4.79 9.33 21.39
CA PRO A 77 -5.91 8.86 22.20
C PRO A 77 -6.60 10.00 22.96
N GLY A 78 -7.93 10.06 22.88
CA GLY A 78 -8.74 11.11 23.50
C GLY A 78 -8.84 12.43 22.74
N HIS A 79 -8.18 12.56 21.58
CA HIS A 79 -8.35 13.75 20.74
C HIS A 79 -9.82 13.89 20.26
N PRO A 80 -10.40 15.11 20.16
CA PRO A 80 -11.81 15.29 19.79
C PRO A 80 -12.20 14.72 18.41
N GLU A 81 -11.24 14.68 17.49
CA GLU A 81 -11.40 14.11 16.13
C GLU A 81 -11.00 12.62 16.03
N ALA A 82 -10.69 11.98 17.15
CA ALA A 82 -10.41 10.55 17.18
C ALA A 82 -11.66 9.74 16.82
N TYR A 83 -11.52 8.69 16.01
CA TYR A 83 -12.62 7.79 15.68
C TYR A 83 -12.17 6.35 15.53
N VAL A 84 -13.13 5.44 15.74
CA VAL A 84 -13.11 4.06 15.21
C VAL A 84 -14.42 3.87 14.45
N ILE A 85 -14.35 3.51 13.16
CA ILE A 85 -15.56 3.34 12.35
C ILE A 85 -16.34 2.11 12.81
N THR A 86 -17.66 2.20 12.72
CA THR A 86 -18.57 1.10 12.96
C THR A 86 -18.61 0.13 11.78
N ARG A 87 -19.11 -1.09 11.99
CA ARG A 87 -19.36 -2.06 10.90
C ARG A 87 -20.34 -1.52 9.86
N ARG A 88 -21.32 -0.70 10.27
CA ARG A 88 -22.27 -0.03 9.38
C ARG A 88 -21.55 0.93 8.44
N GLU A 89 -20.73 1.83 8.97
CA GLU A 89 -19.97 2.80 8.16
C GLU A 89 -18.95 2.12 7.25
N LEU A 90 -18.34 1.03 7.71
CA LEU A 90 -17.47 0.20 6.87
C LEU A 90 -18.25 -0.45 5.73
N GLY A 91 -19.42 -1.03 6.03
CA GLY A 91 -20.32 -1.62 5.03
C GLY A 91 -20.75 -0.60 3.97
N GLU A 92 -21.22 0.59 4.38
CA GLU A 92 -21.59 1.67 3.45
C GLU A 92 -20.47 2.01 2.45
N LYS A 93 -19.22 2.08 2.94
CA LYS A 93 -18.05 2.32 2.07
C LYS A 93 -17.79 1.17 1.09
N ILE A 94 -18.05 -0.07 1.49
CA ILE A 94 -17.88 -1.26 0.65
C ILE A 94 -19.01 -1.36 -0.38
N GLU A 95 -20.26 -1.10 0.01
CA GLU A 95 -21.40 -1.08 -0.91
C GLU A 95 -21.21 -0.01 -1.99
N GLU A 96 -20.76 1.18 -1.60
CA GLU A 96 -20.38 2.22 -2.55
C GLU A 96 -19.30 1.69 -3.51
N LEU A 97 -18.21 1.08 -3.01
CA LEU A 97 -17.17 0.51 -3.88
C LEU A 97 -17.73 -0.52 -4.87
N LEU A 98 -18.58 -1.44 -4.40
CA LEU A 98 -19.21 -2.48 -5.23
C LEU A 98 -20.10 -1.86 -6.31
N ALA A 99 -20.84 -0.80 -6.00
CA ALA A 99 -21.65 -0.07 -6.97
C ALA A 99 -20.83 0.55 -8.12
N TRP A 100 -19.55 0.84 -7.88
CA TRP A 100 -18.59 1.32 -8.89
C TRP A 100 -17.80 0.18 -9.57
N GLY A 101 -18.17 -1.07 -9.34
CA GLY A 101 -17.49 -2.25 -9.91
C GLY A 101 -16.13 -2.54 -9.26
N GLY A 102 -15.90 -2.03 -8.05
CA GLY A 102 -14.69 -2.28 -7.30
C GLY A 102 -14.62 -3.67 -6.70
N THR A 103 -13.39 -4.19 -6.57
CA THR A 103 -13.16 -5.60 -6.19
C THR A 103 -12.26 -5.77 -4.98
N ARG A 104 -11.74 -4.67 -4.43
CA ARG A 104 -10.68 -4.69 -3.42
C ARG A 104 -10.81 -3.53 -2.45
N ILE A 105 -10.55 -3.79 -1.17
CA ILE A 105 -10.31 -2.74 -0.18
C ILE A 105 -8.87 -2.77 0.29
N LEU A 106 -8.32 -1.57 0.49
CA LEU A 106 -7.08 -1.35 1.23
C LEU A 106 -7.48 -0.75 2.58
N MET A 107 -7.29 -1.49 3.68
CA MET A 107 -7.75 -1.06 5.00
C MET A 107 -6.59 -0.89 5.97
N GLN A 108 -6.33 0.35 6.39
CA GLN A 108 -5.20 0.71 7.25
C GLN A 108 -5.63 1.77 8.27
N GLY A 109 -5.07 1.78 9.46
CA GLY A 109 -5.44 2.71 10.51
C GLY A 109 -4.26 3.16 11.33
N GLY A 110 -4.54 3.96 12.35
CA GLY A 110 -3.55 4.26 13.37
C GLY A 110 -3.32 3.09 14.33
N HIS A 111 -2.18 3.12 15.03
CA HIS A 111 -1.84 2.21 16.11
C HIS A 111 -2.67 2.50 17.36
N ASN A 112 -3.91 2.00 17.37
CA ASN A 112 -4.87 2.26 18.43
C ASN A 112 -4.70 1.25 19.59
N PRO A 113 -4.28 1.70 20.79
CA PRO A 113 -4.04 0.80 21.93
C PRO A 113 -5.31 0.15 22.50
N ASP A 114 -6.49 0.69 22.17
CA ASP A 114 -7.78 0.16 22.64
C ASP A 114 -8.32 -0.97 21.76
N LEU A 115 -7.66 -1.27 20.63
CA LEU A 115 -8.06 -2.33 19.71
C LEU A 115 -7.15 -3.56 19.88
N PRO A 116 -7.58 -4.59 20.64
CA PRO A 116 -6.80 -5.82 20.77
C PRO A 116 -6.84 -6.65 19.48
N ILE A 117 -5.91 -7.60 19.31
CA ILE A 117 -5.86 -8.50 18.14
C ILE A 117 -7.22 -9.15 17.81
N ALA A 118 -8.00 -9.54 18.83
CA ALA A 118 -9.33 -10.13 18.66
C ALA A 118 -10.30 -9.21 17.89
N TRP A 119 -10.18 -7.89 18.03
CA TRP A 119 -11.00 -6.93 17.29
C TRP A 119 -10.72 -7.00 15.77
N TYR A 120 -9.46 -7.16 15.39
CA TYR A 120 -9.03 -7.31 13.99
C TYR A 120 -9.47 -8.66 13.42
N GLU A 121 -9.34 -9.74 14.18
CA GLU A 121 -9.84 -11.05 13.79
C GLU A 121 -11.35 -11.03 13.55
N ASP A 122 -12.11 -10.41 14.45
CA ASP A 122 -13.55 -10.27 14.32
C ASP A 122 -13.95 -9.39 13.13
N LEU A 123 -13.15 -8.36 12.84
CA LEU A 123 -13.32 -7.53 11.65
C LEU A 123 -13.12 -8.36 10.37
N LEU A 124 -12.05 -9.13 10.28
CA LEU A 124 -11.76 -9.96 9.12
C LEU A 124 -12.80 -11.08 8.95
N ARG A 125 -13.24 -11.72 10.04
CA ARG A 125 -14.33 -12.71 10.03
C ARG A 125 -15.61 -12.10 9.47
N TRP A 126 -16.00 -10.93 9.98
CA TRP A 126 -17.18 -10.22 9.51
C TRP A 126 -17.08 -9.81 8.04
N LEU A 127 -15.92 -9.28 7.61
CA LEU A 127 -15.67 -8.91 6.21
C LEU A 127 -15.81 -10.12 5.28
N LYS A 128 -15.19 -11.26 5.63
CA LYS A 128 -15.25 -12.46 4.79
C LYS A 128 -16.63 -13.12 4.77
N ALA A 129 -17.39 -13.02 5.86
CA ALA A 129 -18.76 -13.52 5.90
C ALA A 129 -19.73 -12.64 5.10
N THR A 130 -19.56 -11.32 5.15
CA THR A 130 -20.49 -10.34 4.55
C THR A 130 -20.15 -10.03 3.10
N TYR A 131 -18.85 -9.94 2.78
CA TYR A 131 -18.32 -9.53 1.47
C TYR A 131 -17.30 -10.56 0.94
N PRO A 132 -17.71 -11.81 0.69
CA PRO A 132 -16.78 -12.89 0.31
C PRO A 132 -16.03 -12.61 -1.00
N GLU A 133 -16.62 -11.82 -1.91
CA GLU A 133 -16.04 -11.49 -3.21
C GLU A 133 -14.99 -10.36 -3.16
N ILE A 134 -14.96 -9.57 -2.08
CA ILE A 134 -14.00 -8.48 -1.91
C ILE A 134 -12.65 -9.01 -1.46
N LYS A 135 -11.60 -8.67 -2.23
CA LYS A 135 -10.21 -8.84 -1.80
C LYS A 135 -9.89 -7.84 -0.70
N CYS A 136 -9.34 -8.35 0.40
CA CYS A 136 -9.06 -7.58 1.60
C CYS A 136 -7.55 -7.47 1.76
N ASP A 137 -7.01 -6.27 1.54
CA ASP A 137 -5.62 -5.95 1.81
C ASP A 137 -5.60 -5.05 3.03
N CYS A 138 -5.47 -5.69 4.17
CA CYS A 138 -5.66 -5.05 5.46
C CYS A 138 -4.36 -5.05 6.24
N PHE A 139 -4.11 -3.91 6.89
CA PHE A 139 -3.07 -3.70 7.87
C PHE A 139 -1.64 -3.73 7.32
N SER A 140 -0.75 -3.19 8.12
CA SER A 140 0.70 -3.23 7.97
C SER A 140 1.31 -4.00 9.14
N PRO A 141 2.57 -4.47 9.03
CA PRO A 141 3.21 -5.20 10.13
C PRO A 141 3.16 -4.48 11.48
N SER A 142 3.36 -3.16 11.50
CA SER A 142 3.34 -2.36 12.72
C SER A 142 1.96 -2.26 13.38
N GLU A 143 0.88 -2.49 12.64
CA GLU A 143 -0.48 -2.52 13.20
C GLU A 143 -0.79 -3.82 13.96
N ILE A 144 -0.04 -4.90 13.68
CA ILE A 144 -0.26 -6.22 14.28
C ILE A 144 0.70 -6.47 15.45
N GLU A 145 1.89 -5.86 15.45
CA GLU A 145 2.93 -6.05 16.48
C GLU A 145 2.77 -5.16 17.74
N ASN A 146 1.68 -4.39 17.87
CA ASN A 146 1.44 -3.51 19.04
C ASN A 146 1.12 -4.25 20.33
#